data_AF-A0A2G7G5Q4-F1
#
_entry.id   AF-A0A2G7G5Q4-F1
#
_cell.length_a   1.000
_cell.length_b   1.000
_cell.length_c   1.000
_cell.angle_alpha   90.00
_cell.angle_beta   90.00
_cell.angle_gamma   90.00
#
_symmetry.space_group_name_H-M   'P 1'
#
loop_
_entity.id
_entity.type
_entity.pdbx_description
1 polymer ?
#
loop_
_entity_poly.entity_id
_entity_poly.type
_entity_poly.pdbx_seq_one_letter_code
_entity_poly.pdbx_strand_id
1 'polypeptide(L)'
;MAPTLTTTPTLQVTPSPLTKEAFAPFGTAIYSPLLRDLNQAPASITSLAPHNPTPVLANQNSALKYSPISPLLDNYTNKCPSNQPSSARMTMFSCFPRQLRSLPDKNTKVFDVRILERHPFTTQTFTPIDLSSQSTAGGQEEPYYL
;
A
#
# COMPACT_ATOMS: atom_id res chain seq x y z
N MET A 1 -17.47 18.96 -6.63
CA MET A 1 -16.08 19.43 -6.82
C MET A 1 -15.28 18.94 -5.62
N ALA A 2 -14.17 18.21 -5.82
CA ALA A 2 -13.34 17.79 -4.69
C ALA A 2 -12.73 19.04 -4.01
N PRO A 3 -12.65 19.09 -2.68
CA PRO A 3 -12.05 20.23 -1.99
C PRO A 3 -10.58 20.34 -2.43
N THR A 4 -10.27 21.42 -3.13
CA THR A 4 -8.90 21.73 -3.58
C THR A 4 -8.33 22.71 -2.57
N LEU A 5 -7.09 22.48 -2.11
CA LEU A 5 -6.43 23.43 -1.22
C LEU A 5 -6.35 24.80 -1.92
N THR A 6 -6.88 25.84 -1.29
CA THR A 6 -6.92 27.22 -1.83
C THR A 6 -5.59 27.95 -1.69
N THR A 7 -4.65 27.38 -0.93
CA THR A 7 -3.31 27.91 -0.69
C THR A 7 -2.27 26.83 -0.94
N THR A 8 -1.10 27.22 -1.45
CA THR A 8 0.06 26.34 -1.57
C THR A 8 0.53 25.95 -0.16
N PRO A 9 0.54 24.66 0.21
CA PRO A 9 1.05 24.24 1.51
C PRO A 9 2.54 24.57 1.63
N THR A 10 2.93 25.23 2.73
CA THR A 10 4.34 25.47 3.10
C THR A 10 5.01 24.24 3.72
N LEU A 11 4.22 23.21 4.00
CA LEU A 11 4.68 21.97 4.60
C LEU A 11 5.42 21.14 3.55
N GLN A 12 6.71 20.90 3.81
CA GLN A 12 7.49 19.92 3.09
C GLN A 12 7.50 18.60 3.89
N VAL A 13 7.05 17.51 3.25
CA VAL A 13 7.10 16.18 3.84
C VAL A 13 8.18 15.38 3.12
N THR A 14 9.11 14.83 3.90
CA THR A 14 10.12 13.88 3.39
C THR A 14 9.54 12.48 3.48
N PRO A 15 9.50 11.71 2.37
CA PRO A 15 9.09 10.32 2.42
C PRO A 15 10.00 9.51 3.36
N SER A 16 9.41 8.67 4.19
CA SER A 16 10.12 7.68 5.00
C SER A 16 9.81 6.26 4.50
N PRO A 17 10.65 5.27 4.80
CA PRO A 17 10.34 3.88 4.50
C PRO A 17 8.97 3.46 5.06
N LEU A 18 8.25 2.64 4.30
CA LEU A 18 6.97 2.07 4.74
C LEU A 18 7.24 0.94 5.73
N THR A 19 6.87 1.15 6.99
CA THR A 19 6.87 0.09 8.03
C THR A 19 5.47 -0.11 8.58
N LYS A 20 5.23 -1.29 9.16
CA LYS A 20 3.96 -1.60 9.81
C LYS A 20 3.67 -0.62 10.95
N GLU A 21 4.69 -0.31 11.74
CA GLU A 21 4.58 0.52 12.94
C GLU A 21 4.30 1.98 12.57
N ALA A 22 5.01 2.51 11.57
CA ALA A 22 4.81 3.89 11.12
C ALA A 22 3.48 4.08 10.39
N PHE A 23 2.96 3.03 9.72
CA PHE A 23 1.70 3.10 8.98
C PHE A 23 0.46 2.76 9.81
N ALA A 24 0.62 2.17 11.00
CA ALA A 24 -0.49 1.72 11.85
C ALA A 24 -1.58 2.78 12.14
N PRO A 25 -1.27 4.09 12.29
CA PRO A 25 -2.31 5.11 12.47
C PRO A 25 -3.20 5.34 11.23
N PHE A 26 -2.73 4.95 10.04
CA PHE A 26 -3.39 5.21 8.76
C PHE A 26 -4.06 3.96 8.18
N GLY A 27 -3.59 2.77 8.52
CA GLY A 27 -4.13 1.51 8.02
C GLY A 27 -3.21 0.33 8.27
N THR A 28 -3.21 -0.63 7.35
CA THR A 28 -2.38 -1.83 7.42
C THR A 28 -1.37 -1.85 6.26
N ALA A 29 -0.08 -1.89 6.60
CA ALA A 29 0.97 -2.17 5.61
C ALA A 29 1.00 -3.68 5.34
N ILE A 30 0.74 -4.07 4.09
CA ILE A 30 0.79 -5.48 3.65
C ILE A 30 2.19 -5.75 3.09
N TYR A 31 2.86 -6.76 3.64
CA TYR A 31 4.18 -7.22 3.19
C TYR A 31 4.28 -8.74 3.35
N SER A 32 5.21 -9.35 2.61
CA SER A 32 5.56 -10.76 2.84
C SER A 32 6.43 -10.86 4.10
N PRO A 33 6.06 -11.68 5.10
CA PRO A 33 6.90 -11.91 6.26
C PRO A 33 8.02 -12.94 6.00
N LEU A 34 8.05 -13.52 4.80
CA LEU A 34 9.06 -14.48 4.39
C LEU A 34 10.26 -13.77 3.79
N LEU A 35 11.45 -14.32 4.06
CA LEU A 35 12.66 -13.92 3.36
C LEU A 35 12.49 -14.19 1.86
N ARG A 36 13.03 -13.29 1.03
CA ARG A 36 12.87 -13.33 -0.43
C ARG A 36 13.48 -14.60 -1.05
N ASP A 37 14.53 -15.14 -0.44
CA ASP A 37 15.27 -16.31 -0.88
C ASP A 37 14.70 -17.64 -0.34
N LEU A 38 13.63 -17.58 0.49
CA LEU A 38 12.99 -18.79 1.00
C LEU A 38 12.21 -19.50 -0.12
N ASN A 39 12.81 -20.58 -0.65
CA ASN A 39 12.26 -21.37 -1.76
C ASN A 39 11.76 -22.76 -1.33
N GLN A 40 11.79 -23.08 -0.04
CA GLN A 40 11.27 -24.32 0.53
C GLN A 40 10.27 -24.01 1.65
N ALA A 41 9.20 -24.80 1.73
CA ALA A 41 8.28 -24.71 2.85
C ALA A 41 9.00 -25.07 4.16
N PRO A 42 8.80 -24.29 5.25
CA PRO A 42 9.38 -24.63 6.54
C PRO A 42 8.77 -25.94 7.05
N ALA A 43 9.61 -26.78 7.68
CA ALA A 43 9.18 -28.06 8.24
C ALA A 43 8.11 -27.91 9.36
N SER A 44 8.10 -26.77 10.04
CA SER A 44 7.11 -26.42 11.07
C SER A 44 6.92 -24.91 11.14
N ILE A 45 5.73 -24.46 11.53
CA ILE A 45 5.46 -23.03 11.81
C ILE A 45 6.33 -22.47 12.95
N THR A 46 6.81 -23.34 13.85
CA THR A 46 7.65 -22.95 14.99
C THR A 46 9.06 -22.54 14.60
N SER A 47 9.51 -22.86 13.38
CA SER A 47 10.81 -22.41 12.87
C SER A 47 10.75 -21.00 12.25
N LEU A 48 9.56 -20.42 12.09
CA LEU A 48 9.37 -19.07 11.56
C LEU A 48 9.43 -18.03 12.67
N ALA A 49 9.86 -16.82 12.32
CA ALA A 49 9.73 -15.68 13.22
C ALA A 49 8.25 -15.44 13.57
N PRO A 50 7.93 -15.04 14.82
CA PRO A 50 6.56 -14.72 15.20
C PRO A 50 5.94 -13.67 14.28
N HIS A 51 4.71 -13.92 13.85
CA HIS A 51 3.97 -13.01 12.98
C HIS A 51 2.51 -12.89 13.45
N ASN A 52 1.89 -11.74 13.17
CA ASN A 52 0.47 -11.49 13.42
C ASN A 52 -0.21 -11.06 12.10
N PRO A 53 -1.13 -11.87 11.53
CA PRO A 53 -1.64 -13.14 12.08
C PRO A 53 -0.57 -14.24 12.06
N THR A 54 -0.68 -15.20 12.98
CA THR A 54 0.16 -16.41 12.99
C THR A 54 -0.14 -17.24 11.73
N PRO A 55 0.88 -17.69 10.99
CA PRO A 55 0.65 -18.49 9.79
C PRO A 55 0.09 -19.87 10.15
N VAL A 56 -0.71 -20.41 9.23
CA VAL A 56 -1.10 -21.82 9.25
C VAL A 56 -0.53 -22.53 8.02
N LEU A 57 -0.10 -23.79 8.19
CA LEU A 57 0.23 -24.65 7.06
C LEU A 57 -1.04 -24.97 6.28
N ALA A 58 -0.94 -24.89 4.96
CA ALA A 58 -2.02 -25.13 4.02
C ALA A 58 -1.51 -25.98 2.85
N ASN A 59 -2.44 -26.49 2.02
CA ASN A 59 -2.14 -27.26 0.81
C ASN A 59 -1.16 -28.43 1.08
N GLN A 60 -1.50 -29.32 2.02
CA GLN A 60 -0.63 -30.45 2.41
C GLN A 60 0.77 -29.99 2.84
N ASN A 61 0.85 -28.89 3.59
CA ASN A 61 2.08 -28.26 4.10
C ASN A 61 2.99 -27.65 3.03
N SER A 62 2.50 -27.45 1.80
CA SER A 62 3.25 -26.76 0.74
C SER A 62 3.08 -25.23 0.75
N ALA A 63 2.14 -24.69 1.52
CA ALA A 63 1.87 -23.26 1.60
C ALA A 63 1.73 -22.76 3.04
N LEU A 64 2.08 -21.49 3.26
CA LEU A 64 1.76 -20.76 4.49
C LEU A 64 0.63 -19.78 4.20
N LYS A 65 -0.44 -19.86 4.97
CA LYS A 65 -1.56 -18.93 4.90
C LYS A 65 -1.50 -17.97 6.09
N TYR A 66 -1.38 -16.68 5.78
CA TYR A 66 -1.56 -15.58 6.72
C TYR A 66 -2.96 -15.01 6.48
N SER A 67 -3.83 -15.03 7.51
CA SER A 67 -5.20 -14.54 7.35
C SER A 67 -5.79 -14.11 8.69
N PRO A 68 -6.48 -12.96 8.77
CA PRO A 68 -6.56 -11.90 7.75
C PRO A 68 -5.29 -11.04 7.71
N ILE A 69 -4.92 -10.49 6.54
CA ILE A 69 -3.74 -9.61 6.39
C ILE A 69 -4.07 -8.12 6.33
N SER A 70 -5.34 -7.76 6.13
CA SER A 70 -5.85 -6.39 6.12
C SER A 70 -7.39 -6.44 6.20
N PRO A 71 -8.06 -5.46 6.84
CA PRO A 71 -9.51 -5.44 6.93
C PRO A 71 -10.18 -4.99 5.62
N LEU A 72 -11.27 -5.68 5.26
CA LEU A 72 -12.23 -5.23 4.25
C LEU A 72 -13.49 -4.74 4.97
N LEU A 73 -13.57 -3.43 5.23
CA LEU A 73 -14.70 -2.85 5.96
C LEU A 73 -15.75 -2.33 4.99
N ASP A 74 -17.01 -2.70 5.24
CA ASP A 74 -18.19 -2.09 4.65
C ASP A 74 -19.02 -1.43 5.77
N ASN A 75 -19.06 -0.10 5.75
CA ASN A 75 -19.85 0.73 6.65
C ASN A 75 -20.99 1.45 5.91
N TYR A 76 -21.39 1.02 4.72
CA TYR A 76 -22.49 1.68 4.02
C TYR A 76 -23.83 1.44 4.71
N THR A 77 -24.14 0.20 5.06
CA THR A 77 -25.36 -0.13 5.81
C THR A 77 -25.31 0.53 7.18
N ASN A 78 -26.39 1.23 7.56
CA ASN A 78 -26.58 1.93 8.83
C ASN A 78 -25.65 3.14 9.12
N LYS A 79 -24.63 3.46 8.30
CA LYS A 79 -23.79 4.66 8.50
C LYS A 79 -23.69 5.60 7.30
N CYS A 80 -23.96 5.14 6.08
CA CYS A 80 -24.03 6.00 4.90
C CYS A 80 -25.49 6.46 4.67
N PRO A 81 -25.74 7.74 4.33
CA PRO A 81 -27.09 8.24 4.05
C PRO A 81 -27.86 7.47 2.95
N SER A 82 -27.16 6.85 2.00
CA SER A 82 -27.82 6.05 0.95
C SER A 82 -28.40 4.74 1.49
N ASN A 83 -27.84 4.22 2.59
CA ASN A 83 -28.13 2.92 3.20
C ASN A 83 -28.11 1.73 2.21
N GLN A 84 -27.40 1.89 1.08
CA GLN A 84 -27.28 0.83 0.09
C GLN A 84 -26.07 -0.03 0.42
N PRO A 85 -26.22 -1.38 0.47
CA PRO A 85 -25.08 -2.25 0.72
C PRO A 85 -24.01 -2.09 -0.35
N SER A 86 -22.74 -2.28 0.01
CA SER A 86 -21.65 -2.29 -0.96
C SER A 86 -21.15 -3.72 -1.20
N SER A 87 -20.21 -3.87 -2.12
CA SER A 87 -19.52 -5.15 -2.32
C SER A 87 -18.05 -4.88 -2.59
N ALA A 88 -17.18 -5.77 -2.08
CA ALA A 88 -15.76 -5.71 -2.40
C ALA A 88 -15.57 -5.89 -3.91
N ARG A 89 -14.75 -5.02 -4.51
CA ARG A 89 -14.38 -5.05 -5.93
C ARG A 89 -12.87 -5.17 -6.05
N MET A 90 -12.43 -5.95 -7.03
CA MET A 90 -11.03 -5.98 -7.47
C MET A 90 -10.92 -5.18 -8.76
N THR A 91 -10.00 -4.22 -8.81
CA THR A 91 -9.87 -3.30 -9.94
C THR A 91 -8.39 -3.07 -10.21
N MET A 92 -8.04 -2.93 -11.48
CA MET A 92 -6.68 -2.63 -11.92
C MET A 92 -6.57 -1.13 -12.23
N PHE A 93 -5.54 -0.51 -11.66
CA PHE A 93 -5.15 0.87 -11.98
C PHE A 93 -3.83 0.82 -12.74
N SER A 94 -3.86 1.16 -14.03
CA SER A 94 -2.65 1.38 -14.83
C SER A 94 -2.22 2.84 -14.69
N CYS A 95 -1.42 3.11 -13.66
CA CYS A 95 -0.98 4.45 -13.31
C CYS A 95 0.22 4.90 -14.17
N PHE A 96 0.25 6.18 -14.54
CA PHE A 96 1.41 6.81 -15.16
C PHE A 96 2.24 7.58 -14.13
N PRO A 97 3.58 7.66 -14.29
CA PRO A 97 4.43 8.47 -13.41
C PRO A 97 3.97 9.93 -13.35
N ARG A 98 4.10 10.54 -12.16
CA ARG A 98 3.76 11.95 -11.95
C ARG A 98 4.97 12.83 -12.27
N GLN A 99 4.73 13.96 -12.93
CA GLN A 99 5.76 14.96 -13.16
C GLN A 99 6.17 15.61 -11.85
N LEU A 100 7.48 15.67 -11.61
CA LEU A 100 8.06 16.30 -10.43
C LEU A 100 8.62 17.68 -10.80
N ARG A 101 8.51 18.62 -9.87
CA ARG A 101 9.07 19.97 -10.01
C ARG A 101 10.49 20.01 -9.45
N SER A 102 11.44 20.55 -10.20
CA SER A 102 12.79 20.81 -9.69
C SER A 102 12.78 22.02 -8.77
N LEU A 103 13.47 21.93 -7.63
CA LEU A 103 13.71 23.10 -6.78
C LEU A 103 14.96 23.84 -7.27
N PRO A 104 14.92 25.18 -7.39
CA PRO A 104 16.15 25.97 -7.56
C PRO A 104 17.07 25.67 -6.37
N ASP A 105 18.36 25.46 -6.64
CA ASP A 105 19.44 25.28 -5.64
C ASP A 105 19.55 23.91 -4.95
N LYS A 106 18.68 22.95 -5.29
CA LYS A 106 18.81 21.57 -4.81
C LYS A 106 18.68 20.61 -5.98
N ASN A 107 19.57 19.63 -6.11
CA ASN A 107 19.39 18.50 -7.03
C ASN A 107 18.28 17.55 -6.49
N THR A 108 17.12 18.12 -6.17
CA THR A 108 16.00 17.48 -5.50
C THR A 108 14.74 17.83 -6.26
N LYS A 109 13.96 16.79 -6.59
CA LYS A 109 12.66 16.91 -7.23
C LYS A 109 11.56 16.80 -6.16
N VAL A 110 10.49 17.56 -6.30
CA VAL A 110 9.33 17.54 -5.39
C VAL A 110 8.02 17.26 -6.11
N PHE A 111 7.09 16.62 -5.41
CA PHE A 111 5.72 16.43 -5.87
C PHE A 111 4.77 17.37 -5.13
N ASP A 112 4.06 18.23 -5.87
CA ASP A 112 3.13 19.19 -5.28
C ASP A 112 1.78 18.51 -4.97
N VAL A 113 1.58 18.11 -3.71
CA VAL A 113 0.31 17.54 -3.23
C VAL A 113 -0.70 18.68 -3.03
N ARG A 114 -1.80 18.66 -3.81
CA ARG A 114 -2.86 19.69 -3.76
C ARG A 114 -4.22 19.18 -3.31
N ILE A 115 -4.40 17.86 -3.36
CA ILE A 115 -5.68 17.20 -3.10
C ILE A 115 -5.40 15.93 -2.30
N LEU A 116 -6.22 15.70 -1.28
CA LEU A 116 -6.33 14.43 -0.57
C LEU A 116 -7.78 13.97 -0.65
N GLU A 117 -7.97 12.66 -0.73
CA GLU A 117 -9.29 12.04 -0.74
C GLU A 117 -9.43 11.06 0.42
N ARG A 118 -10.68 10.72 0.76
CA ARG A 118 -11.00 9.69 1.75
C ARG A 118 -12.23 8.92 1.32
N HIS A 119 -12.27 7.64 1.67
CA HIS A 119 -13.46 6.79 1.58
C HIS A 119 -14.09 6.65 2.97
N PRO A 120 -15.13 7.44 3.32
CA PRO A 120 -15.65 7.50 4.68
C PRO A 120 -16.32 6.20 5.16
N PHE A 121 -16.71 5.31 4.23
CA PHE A 121 -17.50 4.13 4.53
C PHE A 121 -16.83 2.79 4.14
N THR A 122 -15.63 2.81 3.55
CA THR A 122 -14.95 1.58 3.10
C THR A 122 -13.44 1.69 3.25
N THR A 123 -12.76 0.54 3.33
CA THR A 123 -11.30 0.49 3.12
C THR A 123 -10.95 0.50 1.63
N GLN A 124 -9.72 0.90 1.31
CA GLN A 124 -9.14 0.83 -0.03
C GLN A 124 -7.72 0.30 0.12
N THR A 125 -7.38 -0.71 -0.69
CA THR A 125 -6.07 -1.38 -0.66
C THR A 125 -5.47 -1.32 -2.05
N PHE A 126 -4.20 -0.90 -2.13
CA PHE A 126 -3.41 -0.97 -3.34
C PHE A 126 -2.28 -1.98 -3.15
N THR A 127 -2.18 -2.94 -4.06
CA THR A 127 -1.09 -3.91 -4.11
C THR A 127 -0.44 -3.81 -5.49
N PRO A 128 0.85 -3.47 -5.60
CA PRO A 128 1.53 -3.51 -6.89
C PRO A 128 1.54 -4.94 -7.41
N ILE A 129 1.10 -5.12 -8.66
CA ILE A 129 1.07 -6.44 -9.33
C ILE A 129 2.41 -6.79 -9.98
N ASP A 130 3.26 -5.79 -10.20
CA ASP A 130 4.60 -5.93 -10.69
C ASP A 130 5.49 -4.90 -9.99
N LEU A 131 6.72 -5.27 -9.71
CA LEU A 131 7.79 -4.31 -9.44
C LEU A 131 8.38 -4.03 -10.82
N SER A 132 8.57 -2.77 -11.22
CA SER A 132 9.11 -2.51 -12.57
C SER A 132 10.38 -3.35 -12.79
N SER A 133 10.30 -4.37 -13.66
CA SER A 133 11.46 -5.16 -14.08
C SER A 133 12.45 -4.32 -14.92
N GLN A 134 12.07 -3.07 -15.21
CA GLN A 134 12.82 -2.15 -16.02
C GLN A 134 13.56 -1.17 -15.11
N SER A 135 14.81 -0.91 -15.45
CA SER A 135 15.59 0.18 -14.86
C SER A 135 15.02 1.56 -15.18
N THR A 136 13.98 1.66 -16.03
CA THR A 136 13.40 2.92 -16.48
C THR A 136 11.88 2.85 -16.65
N ALA A 137 11.16 3.91 -16.24
CA ALA A 137 9.76 4.13 -16.57
C ALA A 137 9.51 5.60 -16.92
N GLY A 138 8.70 5.86 -17.96
CA GLY A 138 8.41 7.23 -18.41
C GLY A 138 9.65 8.04 -18.83
N GLY A 139 10.73 7.37 -19.27
CA GLY A 139 11.99 8.00 -19.67
C GLY A 139 12.88 8.45 -18.51
N GLN A 140 12.67 7.96 -17.29
CA GLN A 140 13.51 8.19 -16.10
C GLN A 140 13.92 6.86 -15.48
N GLU A 141 15.05 6.81 -14.76
CA GLU A 141 15.41 5.62 -13.97
C GLU A 141 14.36 5.35 -12.89
N GLU A 142 13.89 4.10 -12.83
CA GLU A 142 12.99 3.62 -11.77
C GLU A 142 13.81 3.48 -10.47
N PRO A 143 13.46 4.23 -9.40
CA PRO A 143 14.13 4.05 -8.12
C PRO A 143 13.88 2.63 -7.63
N TYR A 144 14.92 1.94 -7.18
CA TYR A 144 14.75 0.72 -6.41
C TYR A 144 14.00 1.07 -5.11
N TYR A 145 12.68 0.86 -5.10
CA TYR A 145 11.88 0.93 -3.90
C TYR A 145 11.86 -0.45 -3.24
N LEU A 146 13.00 -0.82 -2.66
CA LEU A 146 13.15 -1.95 -1.74
C LEU A 146 14.10 -1.57 -0.61
#